data_AF-M6H8S6-F1
#
_entry.id   AF-M6H8S6-F1
#
_cell.length_a   1.000
_cell.length_b   1.000
_cell.length_c   1.000
_cell.angle_alpha   90.00
_cell.angle_beta   90.00
_cell.angle_gamma   90.00
#
_symmetry.space_group_name_H-M   'P 1'
#
loop_
_entity.id
_entity.type
_entity.pdbx_description
1 polymer ?
#
loop_
_entity_poly.entity_id
_entity_poly.type
_entity_poly.pdbx_seq_one_letter_code
_entity_poly.pdbx_strand_id
1 'polypeptide(L)' 'MIIINGDECKDFICITLKMKTLAKFAREAEVNYDYLSKSLNGQHSYTEIREAFKKWNVPYRMGRRSTQLHNKRKNRRAA' A
#
# COMPACT_ATOMS: atom_id res chain seq x y z
N MET A 1 8.01 -3.09 -8.88
CA MET A 1 8.11 -2.50 -7.53
C MET A 1 6.73 -2.56 -6.90
N ILE A 2 6.64 -2.95 -5.64
CA ILE A 2 5.37 -3.00 -4.88
C ILE A 2 5.43 -2.02 -3.71
N ILE A 3 4.29 -1.53 -3.22
CA ILE A 3 4.27 -0.72 -2.00
C ILE A 3 4.41 -1.66 -0.82
N ILE A 4 5.42 -1.44 0.02
CA ILE A 4 5.73 -2.34 1.16
C ILE A 4 5.24 -1.81 2.50
N ASN A 5 4.94 -0.51 2.59
CA ASN A 5 4.42 0.13 3.80
C ASN A 5 2.91 0.43 3.66
N GLY A 6 2.17 -0.55 3.13
CA GLY A 6 0.74 -0.45 2.86
C GLY A 6 -0.09 0.02 4.04
N ASP A 7 0.15 -0.54 5.22
CA ASP A 7 -0.60 -0.19 6.43
C ASP A 7 -0.27 1.21 6.94
N GLU A 8 1.00 1.65 6.88
CA GLU A 8 1.38 3.04 7.18
C GLU A 8 0.67 4.03 6.25
N CYS A 9 0.53 3.69 4.97
CA CYS A 9 -0.23 4.52 4.02
C CYS A 9 -1.71 4.60 4.40
N LYS A 10 -2.32 3.49 4.84
CA LYS A 10 -3.72 3.47 5.30
C LYS A 10 -3.89 4.36 6.53
N ASP A 11 -3.00 4.24 7.50
CA ASP A 11 -3.03 5.04 8.73
C ASP A 11 -2.84 6.53 8.42
N PHE A 12 -1.91 6.88 7.54
CA PHE A 12 -1.71 8.27 7.13
C PHE A 12 -2.96 8.86 6.45
N ILE A 13 -3.63 8.09 5.59
CA ILE A 13 -4.87 8.53 4.93
C ILE A 13 -5.99 8.71 5.98
N CYS A 14 -6.14 7.75 6.89
CA CYS A 14 -7.20 7.79 7.90
C CYS A 14 -6.98 8.88 8.96
N ILE A 15 -5.75 9.05 9.42
CA ILE A 15 -5.39 9.92 10.53
C ILE A 15 -5.03 11.32 10.00
N THR A 16 -4.00 11.43 9.15
CA THR A 16 -3.44 12.70 8.70
C THR A 16 -4.37 13.41 7.72
N LEU A 17 -4.88 12.70 6.71
CA LEU A 17 -5.83 13.27 5.75
C LEU A 17 -7.27 13.33 6.31
N LYS A 18 -7.50 12.84 7.54
CA LYS A 18 -8.82 12.75 8.20
C LYS A 18 -9.88 12.09 7.31
N MET A 19 -9.46 11.20 6.41
CA MET A 19 -10.37 10.48 5.52
C MET A 19 -10.81 9.19 6.19
N LYS A 20 -12.04 9.19 6.73
CA LYS A 20 -12.60 8.04 7.48
C LYS A 20 -12.46 6.69 6.78
N THR A 21 -12.36 6.66 5.45
CA THR A 21 -12.19 5.43 4.68
C THR A 21 -11.27 5.65 3.47
N LEU A 22 -10.60 4.57 3.05
CA LEU A 22 -9.86 4.52 1.79
C LEU A 22 -10.76 4.76 0.57
N ALA A 23 -12.05 4.39 0.66
CA ALA A 23 -13.03 4.65 -0.39
C ALA A 23 -13.27 6.14 -0.58
N LYS A 24 -13.27 6.93 0.51
CA LYS A 24 -13.36 8.39 0.42
C LYS A 24 -12.13 8.96 -0.29
N PHE A 25 -10.94 8.50 0.08
CA PHE A 25 -9.70 8.89 -0.59
C PHE A 25 -9.71 8.53 -2.08
N ALA A 26 -10.15 7.33 -2.44
CA ALA A 26 -10.23 6.93 -3.84
C ALA A 26 -11.13 7.85 -4.67
N ARG A 27 -12.28 8.26 -4.13
CA ARG A 27 -13.17 9.23 -4.78
C ARG A 27 -12.53 10.62 -4.91
N GLU A 28 -11.89 11.10 -3.86
CA GLU A 28 -11.32 12.46 -3.81
C GLU A 28 -10.04 12.60 -4.63
N ALA A 29 -9.27 11.53 -4.72
CA ALA A 29 -8.09 11.43 -5.57
C ALA A 29 -8.41 10.98 -7.01
N GLU A 30 -9.68 10.75 -7.34
CA GLU A 30 -10.15 10.29 -8.65
C GLU A 30 -9.44 9.02 -9.15
N VAL A 31 -9.18 8.09 -8.23
CA VAL A 31 -8.50 6.81 -8.53
C VAL A 31 -9.40 5.61 -8.28
N ASN A 32 -9.10 4.50 -8.95
CA ASN A 32 -9.82 3.25 -8.75
C ASN A 32 -9.52 2.65 -7.36
N TYR A 33 -10.58 2.38 -6.60
CA TYR A 33 -10.48 1.79 -5.26
C TYR A 33 -9.83 0.39 -5.26
N ASP A 34 -10.11 -0.43 -6.26
CA ASP A 34 -9.50 -1.77 -6.40
C ASP A 34 -7.98 -1.64 -6.58
N TYR A 35 -7.54 -0.68 -7.41
CA TYR A 35 -6.13 -0.43 -7.66
C TYR A 35 -5.42 0.13 -6.43
N LEU A 36 -6.09 1.03 -5.70
CA LEU A 36 -5.61 1.54 -4.43
C LEU A 36 -5.43 0.39 -3.41
N SER A 37 -6.44 -0.47 -3.26
CA SER A 37 -6.40 -1.61 -2.36
C SER A 37 -5.28 -2.58 -2.70
N LYS A 38 -5.13 -2.96 -3.99
CA LYS A 38 -4.04 -3.82 -4.47
C LYS A 38 -2.66 -3.20 -4.28
N SER A 39 -2.55 -1.88 -4.45
CA SER A 39 -1.31 -1.14 -4.19
C SER A 39 -0.95 -1.17 -2.72
N LEU A 40 -1.90 -0.82 -1.85
CA LEU A 40 -1.70 -0.83 -0.40
C LEU A 40 -1.42 -2.25 0.12
N ASN A 41 -2.02 -3.29 -0.44
CA ASN A 41 -1.76 -4.67 -0.01
C ASN A 41 -0.44 -5.23 -0.57
N GLY A 42 0.39 -4.41 -1.23
CA GLY A 42 1.69 -4.80 -1.77
C GLY A 42 1.61 -5.79 -2.93
N GLN A 43 0.45 -5.91 -3.59
CA GLN A 43 0.25 -6.84 -4.70
C GLN A 43 0.74 -6.25 -6.02
N HIS A 44 0.30 -5.04 -6.34
CA HIS A 44 0.62 -4.38 -7.59
C HIS A 44 0.72 -2.87 -7.40
N SER A 45 1.74 -2.23 -7.96
CA SER A 45 1.84 -0.76 -7.92
C SER A 45 1.32 -0.16 -9.22
N TYR A 46 0.15 0.47 -9.16
CA TYR A 46 -0.39 1.23 -10.29
C TYR A 46 0.22 2.63 -10.34
N THR A 47 0.49 3.15 -11.54
CA THR A 47 1.07 4.49 -11.77
C THR A 47 0.17 5.59 -11.20
N GLU A 48 -1.13 5.47 -11.46
CA GLU A 48 -2.19 6.38 -11.02
C GLU A 48 -2.17 6.56 -9.49
N ILE A 49 -2.03 5.45 -8.76
CA ILE A 49 -1.99 5.46 -7.30
C ILE A 49 -0.72 6.13 -6.78
N ARG A 50 0.41 5.98 -7.47
CA ARG A 50 1.66 6.67 -7.10
C ARG A 50 1.55 8.17 -7.31
N GLU A 51 0.91 8.60 -8.40
CA GLU A 51 0.70 10.01 -8.69
C GLU A 51 -0.26 10.61 -7.68
N ALA A 52 -1.35 9.92 -7.34
CA ALA A 52 -2.23 10.30 -6.26
C ALA A 52 -1.46 10.42 -4.93
N PHE A 53 -0.65 9.43 -4.56
CA PHE A 53 0.13 9.49 -3.32
C PHE A 53 1.12 10.65 -3.31
N LYS A 54 1.79 10.95 -4.43
CA LYS A 54 2.64 12.14 -4.54
C LYS A 54 1.84 13.43 -4.38
N LYS A 55 0.70 13.56 -5.08
CA LYS A 55 -0.16 14.75 -5.05
C LYS A 55 -0.73 15.02 -3.65
N TRP A 56 -1.12 13.96 -2.95
CA TRP A 56 -1.67 14.01 -1.59
C TRP A 56 -0.61 13.89 -0.49
N ASN A 57 0.67 13.89 -0.87
CA ASN A 57 1.82 13.78 0.02
C ASN A 57 1.75 12.57 0.99
N VAL A 58 1.18 11.46 0.50
CA VAL A 58 1.08 10.20 1.23
C VAL A 58 2.45 9.50 1.15
N PRO A 59 3.09 9.21 2.29
CA PRO A 59 4.40 8.60 2.31
C PRO A 59 4.32 7.11 1.92
N TYR A 60 4.87 6.75 0.76
CA TYR A 60 4.94 5.37 0.30
C TYR A 60 6.37 4.93 0.02
N ARG A 61 6.65 3.65 0.31
CA ARG A 61 7.93 3.00 0.05
C ARG A 61 7.75 1.92 -0.99
N MET A 62 8.61 1.95 -1.99
CA MET A 62 8.64 0.91 -3.00
C MET A 62 9.69 -0.15 -2.64
N GLY A 63 9.21 -1.38 -2.42
CA GLY A 63 10.10 -2.53 -2.39
C GLY A 63 10.60 -2.84 -3.79
N ARG A 64 11.93 -2.92 -3.96
CA ARG A 64 12.49 -3.74 -5.05
C ARG A 64 11.93 -5.15 -4.85
N ARG A 65 11.60 -5.87 -5.93
CA ARG A 65 11.36 -7.32 -5.86
C ARG A 65 12.70 -7.96 -5.46
N SER A 66 13.08 -7.84 -4.19
CA SER A 66 14.15 -8.64 -3.63
C SER A 66 13.59 -10.05 -3.56
N THR A 67 14.35 -10.98 -4.10
CA THR A 67 14.14 -12.42 -4.16
C THR A 67 14.11 -13.03 -2.74
N GLN A 68 13.30 -12.50 -1.82
CA GLN A 68 13.35 -12.81 -0.39
C GLN A 68 11.98 -12.92 0.29
N LEU A 69 10.91 -13.17 -0.47
CA LEU A 69 9.63 -13.63 0.11
C LEU A 69 9.53 -15.16 0.16
N HIS A 70 10.64 -15.86 0.44
CA HIS A 70 10.62 -17.30 0.74
C HIS A 70 11.13 -17.67 2.14
N ASN A 71 11.38 -16.71 3.04
CA ASN A 71 11.85 -17.00 4.41
C ASN A 71 10.79 -16.76 5.50
N LYS A 72 9.55 -17.20 5.28
CA LYS A 72 8.57 -17.24 6.38
C LYS A 72 7.62 -18.43 6.28
N ARG A 73 8.16 -19.65 6.41
CA ARG A 73 7.53 -20.84 7.05
C ARG A 73 8.42 -22.09 6.91
N LYS A 74 9.35 -22.28 7.84
CA LYS A 74 9.80 -23.61 8.31
C LYS A 74 10.66 -23.45 9.56
N ASN A 75 10.01 -23.08 10.66
CA ASN A 75 10.53 -23.35 12.00
C ASN A 75 9.31 -23.66 12.89
N ARG A 76 9.12 -24.95 13.15
CA ARG A 76 8.20 -25.67 14.06
C ARG A 76 7.93 -27.02 13.38
N ARG A 77 8.41 -28.18 13.82
CA ARG A 77 8.91 -28.62 15.13
C ARG A 77 9.97 -29.71 14.91
N ALA A 78 10.94 -29.76 15.82
CA ALA A 78 11.68 -30.97 16.13
C ALA A 78 10.74 -31.98 16.79
N ALA A 79 10.83 -33.24 16.38
CA ALA A 79 10.48 -34.43 17.12
C ALA A 79 11.42 -35.54 16.64
#